data_AF-A0A520IL67-F1
#
_entry.id   AF-A0A520IL67-F1
#
_cell.length_a   1.000
_cell.length_b   1.000
_cell.length_c   1.000
_cell.angle_alpha   90.00
_cell.angle_beta   90.00
_cell.angle_gamma   90.00
#
_symmetry.space_group_name_H-M   'P 1'
#
loop_
_entity.id
_entity.type
_entity.pdbx_description
1 polymer ?
#
loop_
_entity_poly.entity_id
_entity_poly.type
_entity_poly.pdbx_seq_one_letter_code
_entity_poly.pdbx_strand_id
1 'polypeptide(L)'
;MNTKYRTLQRSFSPEINATVSNKITQQDKLLTSFEVSQMIGKSEAWLARKRWEGGGIPYRKIGRNVRYQTSIVLDWLNNQPIMSSTSGVL
;
A
#
# COMPACT_ATOMS: atom_id res chain seq x y z
N MET A 1 -11.22 15.80 -46.13
CA MET A 1 -11.46 14.39 -45.73
C MET A 1 -10.12 13.73 -45.49
N ASN A 2 -9.68 13.61 -44.23
CA ASN A 2 -8.32 13.19 -43.92
C ASN A 2 -8.29 11.68 -43.63
N THR A 3 -8.17 10.90 -44.69
CA THR A 3 -8.22 9.43 -44.76
C THR A 3 -6.91 8.77 -44.32
N LYS A 4 -6.21 9.32 -43.32
CA LYS A 4 -4.93 8.77 -42.82
C LYS A 4 -4.93 8.32 -41.36
N TYR A 5 -6.04 8.46 -40.64
CA TYR A 5 -6.12 8.07 -39.22
C TYR A 5 -6.76 6.70 -38.97
N ARG A 6 -7.14 5.95 -40.02
CA ARG A 6 -7.96 4.73 -39.87
C ARG A 6 -7.18 3.44 -39.57
N THR A 7 -5.85 3.43 -39.71
CA THR A 7 -5.05 2.19 -39.63
C THR A 7 -4.02 2.14 -38.50
N LEU A 8 -4.04 3.09 -37.56
CA LEU A 8 -3.21 3.04 -36.34
C LEU A 8 -4.01 2.69 -35.07
N GLN A 9 -5.26 2.24 -35.18
CA GLN A 9 -5.89 1.45 -34.11
C GLN A 9 -5.38 0.01 -34.21
N ARG A 10 -4.06 -0.11 -34.03
CA ARG A 10 -3.33 -1.37 -33.91
C ARG A 10 -3.76 -2.00 -32.60
N SER A 11 -4.69 -2.93 -32.69
CA SER A 11 -4.81 -4.13 -31.85
C SER A 11 -4.29 -3.97 -30.42
N PHE A 12 -4.80 -3.00 -29.66
CA PHE A 12 -4.65 -3.02 -28.21
C PHE A 12 -5.62 -4.10 -27.73
N SER A 13 -5.06 -5.29 -27.59
CA SER A 13 -5.76 -6.49 -27.16
C SER A 13 -6.58 -6.17 -25.89
N PRO A 14 -7.85 -6.59 -25.81
CA PRO A 14 -8.79 -6.16 -24.76
C PRO A 14 -8.26 -6.42 -23.34
N GLU A 15 -7.37 -7.40 -23.16
CA GLU A 15 -6.68 -7.66 -21.90
C GLU A 15 -5.84 -6.46 -21.43
N ILE A 16 -5.18 -5.71 -22.32
CA ILE A 16 -4.33 -4.58 -21.94
C ILE A 16 -5.18 -3.43 -21.40
N ASN A 17 -6.32 -3.15 -22.04
CA ASN A 17 -7.23 -2.11 -21.57
C ASN A 17 -7.87 -2.47 -20.23
N ALA A 18 -8.21 -3.75 -20.01
CA ALA A 18 -8.75 -4.22 -18.73
C ALA A 18 -7.69 -4.20 -17.62
N THR A 19 -6.48 -4.69 -17.88
CA THR A 19 -5.38 -4.69 -16.89
C THR A 19 -4.95 -3.28 -16.54
N VAL A 20 -4.81 -2.37 -17.52
CA VAL A 20 -4.45 -0.97 -17.27
C VAL A 20 -5.58 -0.24 -16.52
N SER A 21 -6.83 -0.43 -16.93
CA SER A 21 -7.99 0.15 -16.24
C SER A 21 -8.06 -0.31 -14.77
N ASN A 22 -7.86 -1.62 -14.52
CA ASN A 22 -7.87 -2.19 -13.16
C ASN A 22 -6.66 -1.73 -12.33
N LYS A 23 -5.52 -1.43 -12.96
CA LYS A 23 -4.34 -0.88 -12.28
C LYS A 23 -4.51 0.62 -11.93
N ILE A 24 -5.31 1.36 -12.70
CA ILE A 24 -5.58 2.79 -12.48
C ILE A 24 -6.66 3.01 -11.40
N THR A 25 -7.61 2.08 -11.26
CA THR A 25 -8.73 2.18 -10.30
C THR A 25 -8.41 1.72 -8.88
N GLN A 26 -7.36 0.93 -8.65
CA GLN A 26 -6.95 0.53 -7.30
C GLN A 26 -6.15 1.65 -6.62
N GLN A 27 -6.82 2.78 -6.37
CA GLN A 27 -6.28 3.85 -5.54
C GLN A 27 -6.09 3.31 -4.12
N ASP A 28 -4.85 3.04 -3.75
CA ASP A 28 -4.52 2.48 -2.44
C ASP A 28 -4.95 3.45 -1.32
N LYS A 29 -5.83 2.96 -0.43
CA LYS A 29 -6.43 3.78 0.63
C LYS A 29 -5.33 4.33 1.54
N LEU A 30 -5.40 5.63 1.81
CA LEU A 30 -4.51 6.30 2.74
C LEU A 30 -5.09 6.30 4.16
N LEU A 31 -4.47 5.52 5.04
CA LEU A 31 -4.83 5.36 6.43
C LEU A 31 -4.22 6.48 7.30
N THR A 32 -4.96 6.83 8.35
CA THR A 32 -4.49 7.67 9.46
C THR A 32 -3.59 6.87 10.42
N SER A 33 -2.84 7.57 11.29
CA SER A 33 -2.08 6.92 12.36
C SER A 33 -2.99 6.07 13.27
N PHE A 34 -4.18 6.57 13.58
CA PHE A 34 -5.17 5.84 14.37
C PHE A 34 -5.58 4.52 13.70
N GLU A 35 -5.99 4.55 12.43
CA GLU A 35 -6.37 3.33 11.70
C GLU A 35 -5.23 2.29 11.66
N VAL A 36 -3.99 2.73 11.40
CA VAL A 36 -2.82 1.84 11.42
C VAL A 36 -2.58 1.28 12.82
N SER A 37 -2.75 2.10 13.87
CA SER A 37 -2.57 1.69 15.27
C SER A 37 -3.50 0.52 15.62
N GLN A 38 -4.77 0.60 15.20
CA GLN A 38 -5.76 -0.45 15.37
C GLN A 38 -5.39 -1.70 14.58
N MET A 39 -4.88 -1.51 13.36
CA MET A 39 -4.54 -2.61 12.46
C MET A 39 -3.35 -3.45 12.94
N ILE A 40 -2.29 -2.82 13.46
CA ILE A 40 -1.06 -3.52 13.87
C ILE A 40 -0.97 -3.80 15.38
N GLY A 41 -1.97 -3.38 16.17
CA GLY A 41 -1.99 -3.54 17.61
C GLY A 41 -0.89 -2.78 18.35
N LYS A 42 -0.51 -1.59 17.86
CA LYS A 42 0.46 -0.68 18.51
C LYS A 42 -0.17 0.68 18.76
N SER A 43 0.39 1.47 19.68
CA SER A 43 -0.12 2.81 19.96
C SER A 43 0.27 3.82 18.88
N GLU A 44 -0.51 4.89 18.73
CA GLU A 44 -0.15 6.02 17.84
C GLU A 44 1.17 6.69 18.27
N ALA A 45 1.44 6.72 19.57
CA ALA A 45 2.70 7.22 20.12
C ALA A 45 3.90 6.37 19.66
N TRP A 46 3.74 5.04 19.59
CA TRP A 46 4.76 4.16 19.04
C TRP A 46 5.05 4.45 17.58
N LEU A 47 4.00 4.65 16.76
CA LEU A 47 4.14 5.06 15.36
C LEU A 47 4.86 6.41 15.24
N ALA A 48 4.51 7.39 16.07
CA ALA A 48 5.18 8.69 16.08
C ALA A 48 6.67 8.55 16.44
N ARG A 49 6.98 7.79 17.49
CA ARG A 49 8.36 7.54 17.91
C ARG A 49 9.18 6.87 16.81
N LYS A 50 8.63 5.85 16.14
CA LYS A 50 9.31 5.17 15.03
C LYS A 50 9.63 6.09 13.87
N ARG A 51 8.72 7.00 13.51
CA ARG A 51 8.99 8.04 12.51
C ARG A 51 10.15 8.94 12.90
N TRP A 52 10.22 9.35 14.17
CA TRP A 52 11.32 10.17 14.69
C TRP A 52 12.66 9.44 14.70
N GLU A 53 12.65 8.14 14.99
CA GLU A 53 13.84 7.27 14.94
C GLU A 53 14.29 6.93 13.52
N GLY A 54 13.50 7.27 12.49
CA GLY A 54 13.77 6.91 11.10
C GLY A 54 13.44 5.46 10.73
N GLY A 55 12.61 4.77 11.52
CA GLY A 55 12.18 3.40 11.26
C GLY A 55 10.65 3.23 11.21
N GLY A 56 10.21 1.98 11.22
CA GLY A 56 8.78 1.62 11.20
C GLY A 56 8.18 1.61 9.79
N ILE A 57 6.87 1.81 9.73
CA ILE A 57 6.11 1.71 8.47
C ILE A 57 6.36 2.99 7.64
N PRO A 58 6.72 2.87 6.34
CA PRO A 58 6.84 4.02 5.46
C PRO A 58 5.54 4.83 5.41
N TYR A 59 5.67 6.15 5.39
CA TYR A 59 4.55 7.07 5.46
C TYR A 59 4.71 8.23 4.49
N ARG A 60 3.58 8.84 4.12
CA ARG A 60 3.53 10.09 3.35
C ARG A 60 3.15 11.23 4.28
N LYS A 61 3.94 12.31 4.25
CA LYS A 61 3.60 13.56 4.93
C LYS A 61 2.87 14.49 3.96
N ILE A 62 1.62 14.82 4.27
CA ILE A 62 0.76 15.70 3.47
C ILE A 62 0.41 16.90 4.35
N GLY A 63 1.20 17.97 4.22
CA GLY A 63 1.15 19.11 5.13
C GLY A 63 1.44 18.71 6.58
N ARG A 64 0.46 18.92 7.46
CA ARG A 64 0.53 18.53 8.89
C ARG A 64 0.13 17.08 9.14
N ASN A 65 -0.49 16.43 8.15
CA ASN A 65 -1.04 15.10 8.31
C ASN A 65 -0.04 14.04 7.87
N VAL A 66 0.00 12.93 8.61
CA VAL A 66 0.73 11.72 8.25
C VAL A 66 -0.26 10.66 7.79
N ARG A 67 0.03 10.05 6.65
CA ARG A 67 -0.78 9.00 6.05
C ARG A 67 0.05 7.78 5.70
N TYR A 68 -0.54 6.61 5.82
CA TYR A 68 0.07 5.34 5.48
C TYR A 68 -0.71 4.71 4.33
N GLN A 69 0.00 4.14 3.37
CA GLN A 69 -0.62 3.36 2.32
C GLN A 69 -1.05 2.00 2.87
N THR A 70 -2.27 1.56 2.56
CA THR A 70 -2.79 0.30 3.11
C THR A 70 -1.96 -0.88 2.65
N SER A 71 -1.58 -0.91 1.36
CA SER A 71 -0.67 -1.93 0.83
C SER A 71 0.66 -2.00 1.59
N ILE A 72 1.29 -0.84 1.83
CA ILE A 72 2.57 -0.74 2.55
C ILE A 72 2.46 -1.20 4.01
N VAL A 73 1.34 -0.91 4.68
CA VAL A 73 1.09 -1.37 6.06
C VAL A 73 0.97 -2.89 6.09
N LEU A 74 0.24 -3.48 5.13
CA LEU A 74 0.10 -4.94 4.98
C LEU A 74 1.44 -5.60 4.67
N ASP A 75 2.19 -5.06 3.72
CA ASP A 75 3.51 -5.57 3.35
C ASP A 75 4.47 -5.52 4.55
N TRP A 76 4.44 -4.44 5.32
CA TRP A 76 5.23 -4.35 6.55
C TRP A 76 4.82 -5.41 7.58
N LEU A 77 3.52 -5.65 7.74
CA LEU A 77 2.99 -6.67 8.67
C LEU A 77 3.41 -8.08 8.23
N ASN A 78 3.32 -8.39 6.94
CA ASN A 78 3.73 -9.67 6.36
C ASN A 78 5.22 -9.95 6.50
N ASN A 79 6.04 -8.89 6.58
CA ASN A 79 7.48 -8.99 6.80
C ASN A 79 7.86 -9.08 8.29
N GLN A 80 6.90 -9.05 9.22
CA GLN A 80 7.21 -9.24 10.64
C GLN A 80 7.60 -10.70 10.92
N PRO A 81 8.54 -10.95 11.87
CA PRO A 81 8.93 -12.29 12.23
C PRO A 81 7.75 -13.07 12.83
N ILE A 82 7.49 -14.26 12.29
CA ILE A 82 6.54 -15.21 12.86
C ILE A 82 7.27 -15.98 13.97
N MET A 83 6.83 -15.82 15.21
CA MET A 83 7.34 -16.58 16.36
C MET A 83 6.39 -17.74 16.66
N SER A 84 6.92 -18.96 16.73
CA SER A 84 6.20 -20.11 17.28
C SER A 84 6.60 -20.30 18.75
N SER A 85 5.63 -20.65 19.59
CA SER A 85 5.91 -20.97 21.00
C SER A 85 6.69 -22.28 21.10
N THR A 86 7.77 -22.30 21.88
CA THR A 86 8.61 -23.49 22.11
C THR A 86 7.94 -24.52 23.05
N SER A 87 6.75 -24.25 23.57
CA SER A 87 6.08 -25.09 24.59
C SER A 87 5.49 -26.43 24.07
N GLY A 88 6.00 -26.99 22.97
CA GLY A 88 5.36 -28.10 22.26
C GLY A 88 6.30 -29.18 21.73
N VAL A 89 7.40 -29.46 22.42
CA VAL A 89 8.21 -30.68 22.16
C VAL A 89 8.38 -31.41 23.49
N LEU A 90 7.48 -32.36 23.75
CA LEU A 90 7.63 -33.42 24.75
C LEU A 90 7.66 -34.77 24.01
#